data_AF-A0A5C7HA95-F1
#
_entry.id   AF-A0A5C7HA95-F1
#
_cell.length_a   1.000
_cell.length_b   1.000
_cell.length_c   1.000
_cell.angle_alpha   90.00
_cell.angle_beta   90.00
_cell.angle_gamma   90.00
#
_symmetry.space_group_name_H-M   'P 1'
#
loop_
_entity.id
_entity.type
_entity.pdbx_description
1 polymer ?
#
loop_
_entity_poly.entity_id
_entity_poly.type
_entity_poly.pdbx_seq_one_letter_code
_entity_poly.pdbx_strand_id
1 'polypeptide(L)'
;MEGNGWLMEGNGQDPKTKKSYWNLESIAMQMRNLGCSVEAILKKLFVEVALGESMTPWNELFFSLYRLCQMAENRIMHAVQYNSYGGGPAALKHVHVSVPTPNKDEVIMKLEAISLNPVDWKMQKGTFRPLLPYKFPFIPAHHLRLQNVPISSLECVAVGEFPLRQYELEETHEDVPVAATDVAGEVLGVGSDVKNFKAGDKVVAMLSQINGGGLAEFAVAKESLTVARPPEVSAAEGAGIPIAGLTAHQALTEAAGIKLDGSGEQTNILITAASGGVGHYAVQLAKLGNTHVTATCGARNIELVKSLGADEVVDYTTPDGATLKSPCGRKYDAVIHCATGIPWSTFEPNLSEYGKVIDITPPITAMFSYYLNKVTFPKKQLVPIHLKAKGENLDYLVKLMKQGKLKTVIDSKHLLSNVEDAWAKSIDGHATGKIIVEP
;
A
#
# COMPACT_ATOMS: atom_id res chain seq x y z
N MET A 1 -41.54 -43.12 -23.08
CA MET A 1 -42.57 -42.33 -23.78
C MET A 1 -42.74 -41.05 -23.00
N GLU A 2 -42.69 -39.92 -23.70
CA GLU A 2 -43.20 -38.60 -23.30
C GLU A 2 -42.45 -37.93 -22.13
N GLY A 3 -41.93 -36.71 -22.21
CA GLY A 3 -42.29 -35.56 -23.03
C GLY A 3 -42.38 -34.38 -22.07
N ASN A 4 -41.69 -33.28 -22.36
CA ASN A 4 -42.05 -31.91 -21.94
C ASN A 4 -41.09 -30.94 -22.64
N GLY A 5 -41.48 -30.56 -23.86
CA GLY A 5 -40.90 -29.43 -24.56
C GLY A 5 -41.35 -28.12 -23.94
N TRP A 6 -40.43 -27.16 -23.89
CA TRP A 6 -40.77 -25.74 -23.87
C TRP A 6 -40.18 -25.13 -25.14
N LEU A 7 -41.05 -24.99 -26.14
CA LEU A 7 -40.85 -24.14 -27.31
C LEU A 7 -40.98 -22.69 -26.84
N MET A 8 -39.99 -21.85 -27.14
CA MET A 8 -40.15 -20.41 -27.19
C MET A 8 -40.04 -19.99 -28.65
N GLU A 9 -41.12 -19.37 -29.13
CA GLU A 9 -41.34 -18.90 -30.50
C GLU A 9 -40.28 -17.87 -30.91
N GLY A 10 -39.57 -18.16 -32.01
CA GLY A 10 -38.78 -17.17 -32.72
C GLY A 10 -39.68 -16.37 -33.67
N ASN A 11 -39.94 -15.11 -33.33
CA ASN A 11 -40.61 -14.19 -34.26
C ASN A 11 -39.62 -13.72 -35.34
N GLY A 12 -39.96 -14.01 -36.60
CA GLY A 12 -39.41 -13.36 -37.80
C GLY A 12 -38.29 -14.11 -38.52
N GLN A 13 -38.66 -14.94 -39.51
CA GLN A 13 -37.73 -15.52 -40.48
C GLN A 13 -37.65 -14.65 -41.75
N ASP A 14 -36.44 -14.23 -42.12
CA ASP A 14 -36.04 -13.97 -43.51
C ASP A 14 -35.19 -15.19 -43.98
N PRO A 15 -35.50 -15.87 -45.10
CA PRO A 15 -34.91 -17.18 -45.41
C PRO A 15 -33.45 -17.21 -45.92
N LYS A 16 -32.64 -16.14 -45.80
CA LYS A 16 -31.30 -16.12 -46.46
C LYS A 16 -30.06 -15.78 -45.63
N THR A 17 -30.14 -15.61 -44.32
CA THR A 17 -28.94 -15.41 -43.48
C THR A 17 -29.09 -16.05 -42.11
N LYS A 18 -28.75 -17.34 -41.97
CA LYS A 18 -28.51 -17.94 -40.66
C LYS A 18 -27.21 -17.39 -40.06
N LYS A 19 -27.31 -16.27 -39.34
CA LYS A 19 -26.34 -15.90 -38.29
C LYS A 19 -27.11 -15.78 -36.98
N SER A 20 -27.04 -16.83 -36.16
CA SER A 20 -27.44 -16.76 -34.76
C SER A 20 -26.38 -15.97 -33.99
N TYR A 21 -26.66 -14.71 -33.71
CA TYR A 21 -25.86 -13.94 -32.75
C TYR A 21 -26.27 -14.39 -31.34
N TRP A 22 -25.46 -15.24 -30.74
CA TRP A 22 -25.58 -15.54 -29.32
C TRP A 22 -25.09 -14.33 -28.53
N ASN A 23 -25.91 -13.82 -27.61
CA ASN A 23 -25.51 -12.77 -26.68
C ASN A 23 -24.46 -13.34 -25.69
N LEU A 24 -23.23 -12.85 -25.80
CA LEU A 24 -22.08 -13.28 -25.00
C LEU A 24 -22.30 -13.10 -23.48
N GLU A 25 -23.06 -12.10 -23.06
CA GLU A 25 -23.39 -11.87 -21.64
C GLU A 25 -24.33 -12.96 -21.09
N SER A 26 -25.28 -13.42 -21.89
CA SER A 26 -26.22 -14.48 -21.52
C SER A 26 -25.51 -15.83 -21.34
N ILE A 27 -24.51 -16.10 -22.18
CA ILE A 27 -23.69 -17.32 -22.09
C ILE A 27 -22.79 -17.26 -20.86
N ALA A 28 -22.11 -16.13 -20.62
CA ALA A 28 -21.25 -15.94 -19.44
C ALA A 28 -22.02 -16.02 -18.11
N MET A 29 -23.28 -15.58 -18.09
CA MET A 29 -24.15 -15.68 -16.91
C MET A 29 -24.62 -17.12 -16.66
N GLN A 30 -24.99 -17.87 -17.70
CA GLN A 30 -25.36 -19.29 -17.58
C GLN A 30 -24.16 -20.18 -17.20
N MET A 31 -22.96 -19.85 -17.68
CA MET A 31 -21.72 -20.59 -17.37
C MET A 31 -21.27 -20.44 -15.91
N ARG A 32 -21.48 -19.26 -15.31
CA ARG A 32 -21.24 -19.03 -13.87
C ARG A 32 -22.12 -19.91 -12.98
N ASN A 33 -23.33 -20.23 -13.42
CA ASN A 33 -24.27 -21.05 -12.66
C ASN A 33 -24.01 -22.57 -12.76
N LEU A 34 -23.15 -23.03 -13.69
CA LEU A 34 -22.96 -24.46 -13.99
C LEU A 34 -21.67 -25.07 -13.40
N GLY A 35 -20.80 -24.31 -12.74
CA GLY A 35 -19.65 -24.83 -12.00
C GLY A 35 -18.64 -25.69 -12.80
N CYS A 36 -18.62 -25.57 -14.13
CA CYS A 36 -17.74 -26.37 -14.99
C CYS A 36 -16.29 -25.89 -14.93
N SER A 37 -15.32 -26.81 -14.89
CA SER A 37 -13.90 -26.47 -15.01
C SER A 37 -13.54 -26.08 -16.44
N VAL A 38 -12.63 -25.12 -16.59
CA VAL A 38 -12.15 -24.57 -17.87
C VAL A 38 -11.61 -25.68 -18.80
N GLU A 39 -11.01 -26.71 -18.21
CA GLU A 39 -10.51 -27.89 -18.93
C GLU A 39 -11.61 -28.68 -19.66
N ALA A 40 -12.82 -28.77 -19.08
CA ALA A 40 -13.96 -29.45 -19.70
C ALA A 40 -14.52 -28.65 -20.89
N ILE A 41 -14.40 -27.32 -20.84
CA ILE A 41 -14.86 -26.39 -21.89
C ILE A 41 -13.93 -26.46 -23.10
N LEU A 42 -12.60 -26.42 -22.87
CA LEU A 42 -11.60 -26.51 -23.93
C LEU A 42 -11.67 -27.85 -24.66
N LYS A 43 -11.87 -28.96 -23.92
CA LYS A 43 -12.07 -30.30 -24.52
C LYS A 43 -13.31 -30.37 -25.40
N LYS A 44 -14.39 -29.66 -25.05
CA LYS A 44 -15.64 -29.67 -25.82
C LYS A 44 -15.56 -28.78 -27.07
N LEU A 45 -14.93 -27.60 -26.96
CA LEU A 45 -14.69 -26.72 -28.11
C LEU A 45 -13.74 -27.37 -29.14
N PHE A 46 -12.72 -28.11 -28.69
CA PHE A 46 -11.77 -28.78 -29.59
C PHE A 46 -12.43 -29.86 -30.45
N VAL A 47 -13.46 -30.54 -29.92
CA VAL A 47 -14.23 -31.56 -30.65
C VAL A 47 -15.13 -30.94 -31.72
N GLU A 48 -15.69 -29.74 -31.48
CA GLU A 48 -16.57 -29.08 -32.45
C GLU A 48 -15.79 -28.38 -33.59
N VAL A 49 -14.59 -27.86 -33.33
CA VAL A 49 -13.72 -27.26 -34.36
C VAL A 49 -13.15 -28.31 -35.32
N ALA A 50 -12.95 -29.55 -34.86
CA ALA A 50 -12.49 -30.66 -35.70
C ALA A 50 -13.52 -31.12 -36.77
N LEU A 51 -14.74 -30.61 -36.75
CA LEU A 51 -15.85 -31.05 -37.62
C LEU A 51 -16.17 -30.11 -38.80
N GLY A 52 -15.32 -29.11 -39.09
CA GLY A 52 -15.17 -28.60 -40.46
C GLY A 52 -16.08 -27.45 -40.91
N GLU A 53 -16.18 -26.35 -40.15
CA GLU A 53 -16.69 -25.07 -40.67
C GLU A 53 -15.63 -23.95 -40.63
N SER A 54 -15.73 -23.00 -41.57
CA SER A 54 -14.66 -22.03 -41.90
C SER A 54 -14.14 -21.23 -40.70
N MET A 55 -12.81 -21.17 -40.55
CA MET A 55 -12.08 -20.70 -39.36
C MET A 55 -12.15 -19.19 -39.04
N THR A 56 -12.66 -18.32 -39.91
CA THR A 56 -12.49 -16.87 -39.73
C THR A 56 -13.32 -16.22 -38.59
N PRO A 57 -14.60 -16.56 -38.36
CA PRO A 57 -15.35 -16.04 -37.20
C PRO A 57 -14.97 -16.73 -35.88
N TRP A 58 -14.43 -17.94 -35.97
CA TRP A 58 -14.07 -18.78 -34.82
C TRP A 58 -12.76 -18.36 -34.17
N ASN A 59 -11.81 -17.78 -34.92
CA ASN A 59 -10.56 -17.28 -34.34
C ASN A 59 -10.81 -16.10 -33.39
N GLU A 60 -11.64 -15.13 -33.76
CA GLU A 60 -12.01 -14.00 -32.87
C GLU A 60 -12.79 -14.48 -31.63
N LEU A 61 -13.71 -15.42 -31.80
CA LEU A 61 -14.46 -16.03 -30.69
C LEU A 61 -13.54 -16.87 -29.79
N PHE A 62 -12.60 -17.62 -30.37
CA PHE A 62 -11.61 -18.43 -29.66
C PHE A 62 -10.62 -17.54 -28.91
N PHE A 63 -10.10 -16.46 -29.50
CA PHE A 63 -9.23 -15.51 -28.79
C PHE A 63 -9.99 -14.72 -27.73
N SER A 64 -11.27 -14.43 -27.92
CA SER A 64 -12.12 -13.79 -26.91
C SER A 64 -12.46 -14.74 -25.77
N LEU A 65 -12.79 -16.01 -26.06
CA LEU A 65 -13.00 -17.06 -25.06
C LEU A 65 -11.70 -17.46 -24.37
N TYR A 66 -10.57 -17.47 -25.07
CA TYR A 66 -9.25 -17.71 -24.52
C TYR A 66 -8.82 -16.53 -23.65
N ARG A 67 -9.07 -15.28 -24.05
CA ARG A 67 -8.92 -14.12 -23.13
C ARG A 67 -9.84 -14.24 -21.94
N LEU A 68 -11.12 -14.59 -22.12
CA LEU A 68 -12.07 -14.77 -21.01
C LEU A 68 -11.69 -15.95 -20.10
N CYS A 69 -11.14 -17.04 -20.64
CA CYS A 69 -10.64 -18.18 -19.89
C CYS A 69 -9.30 -17.84 -19.21
N GLN A 70 -8.41 -17.10 -19.86
CA GLN A 70 -7.19 -16.56 -19.27
C GLN A 70 -7.50 -15.50 -18.21
N MET A 71 -8.58 -14.73 -18.35
CA MET A 71 -9.11 -13.83 -17.32
C MET A 71 -9.82 -14.60 -16.18
N ALA A 72 -10.32 -15.80 -16.45
CA ALA A 72 -10.91 -16.70 -15.46
C ALA A 72 -9.84 -17.54 -14.73
N GLU A 73 -8.71 -17.83 -15.36
CA GLU A 73 -7.57 -18.58 -14.81
C GLU A 73 -6.53 -17.63 -14.16
N ASN A 74 -6.17 -16.53 -14.82
CA ASN A 74 -5.43 -15.41 -14.24
C ASN A 74 -6.45 -14.35 -13.82
N ARG A 75 -6.78 -14.32 -12.53
CA ARG A 75 -7.56 -13.21 -11.97
C ARG A 75 -6.76 -11.93 -12.24
N ILE A 76 -7.27 -11.04 -13.08
CA ILE A 76 -6.67 -9.72 -13.35
C ILE A 76 -7.25 -8.73 -12.33
N MET A 77 -6.45 -7.73 -11.93
CA MET A 77 -6.86 -6.63 -11.07
C MET A 77 -6.43 -5.27 -11.64
N HIS A 78 -7.16 -4.23 -11.25
CA HIS A 78 -6.76 -2.85 -11.44
C HIS A 78 -5.63 -2.49 -10.47
N ALA A 79 -4.62 -1.81 -10.99
CA ALA A 79 -3.51 -1.26 -10.21
C ALA A 79 -3.01 0.06 -10.81
N VAL A 80 -2.23 0.81 -10.04
CA VAL A 80 -1.56 2.04 -10.49
C VAL A 80 -0.04 1.93 -10.31
N GLN A 81 0.69 2.25 -11.37
CA GLN A 81 2.14 2.12 -11.47
C GLN A 81 2.80 3.39 -12.04
N TYR A 82 4.12 3.53 -11.91
CA TYR A 82 4.93 4.53 -12.62
C TYR A 82 6.18 3.89 -13.22
N ASN A 83 6.46 4.12 -14.50
CA ASN A 83 7.52 3.42 -15.24
C ASN A 83 8.85 4.19 -15.35
N SER A 84 8.97 5.32 -14.66
CA SER A 84 10.19 6.13 -14.63
C SER A 84 10.27 6.97 -13.36
N TYR A 85 11.46 7.48 -13.06
CA TYR A 85 11.62 8.46 -12.01
C TYR A 85 11.08 9.84 -12.43
N GLY A 86 10.50 10.57 -11.47
CA GLY A 86 9.94 11.89 -11.68
C GLY A 86 8.52 11.83 -12.25
N GLY A 87 8.10 12.90 -12.94
CA GLY A 87 6.78 13.01 -13.57
C GLY A 87 5.59 13.23 -12.61
N GLY A 88 5.76 12.94 -11.31
CA GLY A 88 4.75 13.23 -10.29
C GLY A 88 3.42 12.50 -10.58
N PRO A 89 2.27 13.13 -10.28
CA PRO A 89 0.97 12.51 -10.52
C PRO A 89 0.73 12.13 -11.99
N ALA A 90 1.22 12.95 -12.94
CA ALA A 90 1.03 12.72 -14.37
C ALA A 90 1.78 11.49 -14.93
N ALA A 91 2.74 10.94 -14.16
CA ALA A 91 3.44 9.71 -14.52
C ALA A 91 2.79 8.44 -13.94
N LEU A 92 1.72 8.57 -13.15
CA LEU A 92 0.92 7.44 -12.72
C LEU A 92 0.14 6.89 -13.91
N LYS A 93 0.08 5.56 -14.00
CA LYS A 93 -0.61 4.82 -15.06
C LYS A 93 -1.52 3.79 -14.43
N HIS A 94 -2.81 3.87 -14.73
CA HIS A 94 -3.75 2.80 -14.46
C HIS A 94 -3.49 1.62 -15.41
N VAL A 95 -3.35 0.44 -14.83
CA VAL A 95 -3.04 -0.79 -15.54
C VAL A 95 -3.90 -1.93 -15.04
N HIS A 96 -3.98 -2.98 -15.84
CA HIS A 96 -4.57 -4.26 -15.46
C HIS A 96 -3.44 -5.28 -15.39
N VAL A 97 -3.26 -5.90 -14.23
CA VAL A 97 -2.18 -6.84 -13.95
C VAL A 97 -2.72 -8.11 -13.30
N SER A 98 -1.96 -9.20 -13.33
CA SER A 98 -2.35 -10.42 -12.64
C SER A 98 -2.42 -10.21 -11.12
N VAL A 99 -3.42 -10.80 -10.49
CA VAL A 99 -3.54 -10.87 -9.02
C VAL A 99 -2.33 -11.66 -8.49
N PRO A 100 -1.59 -11.13 -7.51
CA PRO A 100 -0.39 -11.78 -7.00
C PRO A 100 -0.72 -13.09 -6.29
N THR A 101 0.17 -14.08 -6.37
CA THR A 101 0.06 -15.32 -5.58
C THR A 101 0.90 -15.19 -4.30
N PRO A 102 0.35 -15.47 -3.10
CA PRO A 102 1.12 -15.37 -1.87
C PRO A 102 2.23 -16.43 -1.82
N ASN A 103 3.42 -16.03 -1.35
CA ASN A 103 4.44 -16.99 -0.92
C ASN A 103 4.00 -17.75 0.32
N LYS A 104 4.80 -18.75 0.73
CA LYS A 104 4.46 -19.64 1.86
C LYS A 104 4.19 -18.90 3.17
N ASP A 105 4.89 -17.81 3.44
CA ASP A 105 4.78 -16.96 4.64
C ASP A 105 3.94 -15.68 4.43
N GLU A 106 3.18 -15.61 3.33
CA GLU A 106 2.40 -14.44 2.96
C GLU A 106 0.90 -14.72 2.97
N VAL A 107 0.13 -13.65 3.20
CA VAL A 107 -1.31 -13.62 3.01
C VAL A 107 -1.62 -12.80 1.77
N ILE A 108 -2.61 -13.23 0.98
CA ILE A 108 -3.21 -12.38 -0.05
C ILE A 108 -4.48 -11.76 0.49
N MET A 109 -4.66 -10.47 0.27
CA MET A 109 -5.81 -9.73 0.74
C MET A 109 -6.47 -8.92 -0.38
N LYS A 110 -7.80 -8.84 -0.32
CA LYS A 110 -8.58 -7.83 -1.02
C LYS A 110 -8.46 -6.54 -0.23
N LEU A 111 -7.96 -5.49 -0.86
CA LEU A 111 -7.77 -4.21 -0.21
C LEU A 111 -9.12 -3.51 -0.01
N GLU A 112 -9.24 -2.81 1.10
CA GLU A 112 -10.40 -1.97 1.45
C GLU A 112 -9.98 -0.51 1.67
N ALA A 113 -8.73 -0.28 2.08
CA ALA A 113 -8.14 1.04 2.17
C ALA A 113 -6.61 0.96 2.09
N ILE A 114 -6.02 2.01 1.55
CA ILE A 114 -4.59 2.19 1.34
C ILE A 114 -4.23 3.58 1.85
N SER A 115 -3.06 3.75 2.46
CA SER A 115 -2.62 5.08 2.88
C SER A 115 -1.32 5.50 2.20
N LEU A 116 -1.28 6.76 1.78
CA LEU A 116 -0.10 7.36 1.19
C LEU A 116 0.84 7.92 2.27
N ASN A 117 2.12 7.85 1.99
CA ASN A 117 3.21 8.38 2.79
C ASN A 117 4.16 9.21 1.92
N PRO A 118 4.86 10.21 2.49
CA PRO A 118 5.83 10.99 1.73
C PRO A 118 6.95 10.15 1.11
N VAL A 119 7.24 8.96 1.66
CA VAL A 119 8.23 8.03 1.10
C VAL A 119 7.82 7.55 -0.29
N ASP A 120 6.52 7.38 -0.56
CA ASP A 120 6.00 6.81 -1.81
C ASP A 120 6.35 7.69 -3.01
N TRP A 121 6.04 9.00 -2.94
CA TRP A 121 6.40 9.93 -4.01
C TRP A 121 7.88 10.29 -4.01
N LYS A 122 8.58 10.22 -2.87
CA LYS A 122 10.05 10.40 -2.83
C LYS A 122 10.78 9.26 -3.53
N MET A 123 10.25 8.05 -3.47
CA MET A 123 10.73 6.90 -4.25
C MET A 123 10.52 7.15 -5.75
N GLN A 124 9.32 7.57 -6.17
CA GLN A 124 9.07 7.96 -7.56
C GLN A 124 10.00 9.11 -8.00
N LYS A 125 10.21 10.12 -7.17
CA LYS A 125 11.12 11.24 -7.47
C LYS A 125 12.58 10.81 -7.60
N GLY A 126 12.95 9.63 -7.10
CA GLY A 126 14.32 9.12 -7.12
C GLY A 126 15.20 9.71 -6.01
N THR A 127 14.62 10.21 -4.92
CA THR A 127 15.35 10.83 -3.79
C THR A 127 16.35 9.86 -3.14
N PHE A 128 16.10 8.55 -3.21
CA PHE A 128 16.96 7.53 -2.61
C PHE A 128 18.02 6.95 -3.58
N ARG A 129 18.18 7.52 -4.78
CA ARG A 129 19.25 7.12 -5.70
C ARG A 129 20.61 7.66 -5.18
N PRO A 130 21.70 6.87 -5.27
CA PRO A 130 21.82 5.53 -5.85
C PRO A 130 21.61 4.37 -4.86
N LEU A 131 21.23 4.63 -3.60
CA LEU A 131 21.16 3.62 -2.54
C LEU A 131 20.05 2.57 -2.76
N LEU A 132 18.90 3.01 -3.27
CA LEU A 132 17.77 2.15 -3.67
C LEU A 132 17.39 2.45 -5.13
N PRO A 133 18.17 1.96 -6.11
CA PRO A 133 17.84 2.16 -7.50
C PRO A 133 16.83 1.10 -7.94
N TYR A 134 15.57 1.49 -8.10
CA TYR A 134 14.66 0.75 -8.97
C TYR A 134 15.23 0.72 -10.38
N LYS A 135 15.44 -0.49 -10.90
CA LYS A 135 15.65 -0.74 -12.32
C LYS A 135 14.29 -0.81 -12.95
N PHE A 136 13.95 0.11 -13.84
CA PHE A 136 12.69 0.02 -14.56
C PHE A 136 12.85 -0.87 -15.80
N PRO A 137 11.89 -1.76 -16.09
CA PRO A 137 10.81 -2.22 -15.20
C PRO A 137 11.35 -3.09 -14.03
N PHE A 138 10.83 -2.90 -12.80
CA PHE A 138 11.28 -3.65 -11.59
C PHE A 138 10.22 -4.67 -11.20
N ILE A 139 10.61 -5.95 -11.11
CA ILE A 139 9.73 -7.10 -10.87
C ILE A 139 9.79 -7.54 -9.39
N PRO A 140 8.75 -7.28 -8.58
CA PRO A 140 8.43 -8.06 -7.39
C PRO A 140 7.57 -9.31 -7.70
N ALA A 141 7.94 -10.44 -7.10
CA ALA A 141 7.13 -11.67 -7.01
C ALA A 141 6.89 -12.53 -8.28
N HIS A 142 7.81 -12.54 -9.25
CA HIS A 142 7.88 -13.62 -10.27
C HIS A 142 9.19 -14.45 -10.26
N HIS A 143 10.11 -14.18 -9.33
CA HIS A 143 11.35 -14.95 -9.23
C HIS A 143 11.20 -16.19 -8.32
N LEU A 144 10.48 -17.20 -8.80
CA LEU A 144 10.65 -18.65 -8.52
C LEU A 144 9.42 -19.45 -9.03
N ARG A 145 9.19 -19.55 -10.35
CA ARG A 145 8.43 -20.69 -10.94
C ARG A 145 8.42 -20.83 -12.48
N LEU A 146 9.50 -20.44 -13.17
CA LEU A 146 9.75 -20.93 -14.55
C LEU A 146 11.16 -21.50 -14.74
N GLN A 147 11.74 -22.06 -13.67
CA GLN A 147 12.85 -22.99 -13.83
C GLN A 147 12.38 -24.38 -13.38
N ASN A 148 12.29 -25.28 -14.36
CA ASN A 148 12.09 -26.73 -14.23
C ASN A 148 10.65 -27.26 -14.14
N VAL A 149 9.75 -26.84 -15.04
CA VAL A 149 8.79 -27.81 -15.59
C VAL A 149 9.37 -28.31 -16.91
N PRO A 150 9.81 -29.57 -17.00
CA PRO A 150 10.21 -30.14 -18.28
C PRO A 150 9.00 -30.09 -19.22
N ILE A 151 9.16 -29.41 -20.36
CA ILE A 151 8.22 -29.45 -21.50
C ILE A 151 8.35 -30.83 -22.17
N SER A 152 8.10 -31.90 -21.42
CA SER A 152 8.22 -33.28 -21.90
C SER A 152 7.11 -34.19 -21.38
N SER A 153 5.97 -33.63 -20.93
CA SER A 153 4.81 -34.42 -20.51
C SER A 153 3.49 -34.05 -21.21
N LEU A 154 3.55 -33.20 -22.24
CA LEU A 154 2.47 -33.05 -23.21
C LEU A 154 2.98 -33.55 -24.57
N GLU A 155 3.05 -34.87 -24.71
CA GLU A 155 2.95 -35.49 -26.03
C GLU A 155 1.54 -35.23 -26.56
N CYS A 156 1.37 -34.11 -27.26
CA CYS A 156 0.26 -33.96 -28.18
C CYS A 156 0.83 -34.15 -29.59
N VAL A 157 0.45 -35.28 -30.18
CA VAL A 157 0.80 -35.74 -31.52
C VAL A 157 0.55 -34.64 -32.55
N ALA A 158 1.58 -34.40 -33.36
CA ALA A 158 1.57 -33.46 -34.47
C ALA A 158 0.49 -33.79 -35.51
N VAL A 159 -0.24 -32.77 -35.98
CA VAL A 159 -0.78 -32.76 -37.35
C VAL A 159 -0.72 -31.33 -37.90
N GLY A 160 0.06 -31.15 -38.96
CA GLY A 160 -0.09 -30.07 -39.93
C GLY A 160 0.80 -28.84 -39.75
N GLU A 161 1.80 -28.73 -40.63
CA GLU A 161 2.55 -27.50 -40.88
C GLU A 161 1.59 -26.37 -41.30
N PHE A 162 1.30 -25.45 -40.38
CA PHE A 162 0.81 -24.12 -40.72
C PHE A 162 1.96 -23.13 -40.50
N PRO A 163 2.19 -22.17 -41.41
CA PRO A 163 3.10 -21.09 -41.14
C PRO A 163 2.47 -20.25 -40.03
N LEU A 164 2.90 -20.48 -38.79
CA LEU A 164 2.71 -19.55 -37.70
C LEU A 164 3.40 -18.26 -38.15
N ARG A 165 2.62 -17.36 -38.73
CA ARG A 165 2.99 -15.95 -38.79
C ARG A 165 3.25 -15.60 -37.32
N GLN A 166 4.51 -15.36 -36.97
CA GLN A 166 4.91 -14.88 -35.66
C GLN A 166 4.13 -13.60 -35.42
N TYR A 167 2.95 -13.72 -34.83
CA TYR A 167 2.50 -12.72 -33.89
C TYR A 167 3.48 -12.89 -32.74
N GLU A 168 4.55 -12.10 -32.78
CA GLU A 168 5.23 -11.70 -31.56
C GLU A 168 4.09 -11.25 -30.64
N LEU A 169 3.75 -12.11 -29.68
CA LEU A 169 3.16 -11.64 -28.45
C LEU A 169 4.19 -10.66 -27.94
N GLU A 170 3.98 -9.38 -28.18
CA GLU A 170 4.68 -8.34 -27.45
C GLU A 170 4.48 -8.69 -25.97
N GLU A 171 5.51 -9.26 -25.36
CA GLU A 171 5.66 -9.44 -23.92
C GLU A 171 5.54 -8.06 -23.29
N THR A 172 4.31 -7.62 -23.05
CA THR A 172 3.97 -6.29 -22.53
C THR A 172 3.22 -6.43 -21.22
N HIS A 173 3.75 -7.28 -20.34
CA HIS A 173 3.47 -7.20 -18.92
C HIS A 173 4.80 -7.14 -18.18
N GLU A 174 5.58 -6.12 -18.54
CA GLU A 174 6.78 -5.72 -17.79
C GLU A 174 6.32 -5.15 -16.44
N ASP A 175 6.44 -5.94 -15.38
CA ASP A 175 6.00 -5.61 -14.03
C ASP A 175 6.80 -4.42 -13.46
N VAL A 176 6.06 -3.44 -12.95
CA VAL A 176 6.57 -2.18 -12.38
C VAL A 176 6.12 -2.09 -10.92
N PRO A 177 6.93 -1.53 -10.00
CA PRO A 177 6.57 -1.41 -8.58
C PRO A 177 5.28 -0.60 -8.44
N VAL A 178 4.26 -1.24 -7.89
CA VAL A 178 3.02 -0.59 -7.47
C VAL A 178 3.33 0.15 -6.17
N ALA A 179 3.05 1.45 -6.09
CA ALA A 179 3.42 2.25 -4.93
C ALA A 179 2.56 1.94 -3.69
N ALA A 180 2.88 2.62 -2.58
CA ALA A 180 2.22 2.51 -1.29
C ALA A 180 2.40 1.15 -0.60
N THR A 181 2.47 1.20 0.74
CA THR A 181 2.75 0.02 1.57
C THR A 181 1.84 -0.11 2.77
N ASP A 182 1.14 0.96 3.15
CA ASP A 182 0.21 0.94 4.27
C ASP A 182 -1.17 0.51 3.76
N VAL A 183 -1.66 -0.65 4.19
CA VAL A 183 -2.92 -1.22 3.68
C VAL A 183 -3.79 -1.82 4.78
N ALA A 184 -5.10 -1.88 4.52
CA ALA A 184 -6.06 -2.65 5.30
C ALA A 184 -7.04 -3.33 4.35
N GLY A 185 -7.48 -4.53 4.72
CA GLY A 185 -8.33 -5.34 3.85
C GLY A 185 -8.84 -6.62 4.49
N GLU A 186 -9.30 -7.52 3.63
CA GLU A 186 -9.78 -8.85 3.99
C GLU A 186 -8.89 -9.92 3.37
N VAL A 187 -8.45 -10.89 4.17
CA VAL A 187 -7.67 -12.03 3.69
C VAL A 187 -8.52 -12.88 2.74
N LEU A 188 -8.00 -13.17 1.55
CA LEU A 188 -8.64 -14.08 0.59
C LEU A 188 -8.03 -15.48 0.61
N GLY A 189 -6.76 -15.57 0.99
CA GLY A 189 -6.00 -16.80 0.97
C GLY A 189 -4.68 -16.61 1.70
N VAL A 190 -4.03 -17.73 2.02
CA VAL A 190 -2.80 -17.74 2.79
C VAL A 190 -1.81 -18.73 2.19
N GLY A 191 -0.52 -18.44 2.35
CA GLY A 191 0.56 -19.37 2.06
C GLY A 191 0.54 -20.58 3.00
N SER A 192 1.27 -21.63 2.61
CA SER A 192 1.27 -22.92 3.33
C SER A 192 1.81 -22.85 4.76
N ASP A 193 2.61 -21.84 5.08
CA ASP A 193 3.33 -21.74 6.35
C ASP A 193 2.67 -20.71 7.30
N VAL A 194 1.62 -20.02 6.82
CA VAL A 194 0.83 -19.06 7.61
C VAL A 194 0.00 -19.80 8.65
N LYS A 195 -0.02 -19.28 9.89
CA LYS A 195 -0.68 -19.92 11.03
C LYS A 195 -1.74 -19.05 11.70
N ASN A 196 -1.59 -17.72 11.62
CA ASN A 196 -2.37 -16.78 12.41
C ASN A 196 -3.56 -16.18 11.65
N PHE A 197 -3.69 -16.46 10.35
CA PHE A 197 -4.73 -15.90 9.49
C PHE A 197 -5.41 -16.95 8.62
N LYS A 198 -6.66 -16.69 8.25
CA LYS A 198 -7.45 -17.46 7.29
C LYS A 198 -8.29 -16.53 6.42
N ALA A 199 -8.85 -17.05 5.34
CA ALA A 199 -9.77 -16.30 4.48
C ALA A 199 -10.94 -15.72 5.29
N GLY A 200 -11.33 -14.48 4.98
CA GLY A 200 -12.37 -13.72 5.69
C GLY A 200 -11.87 -12.86 6.85
N ASP A 201 -10.63 -13.06 7.33
CA ASP A 201 -10.09 -12.24 8.42
C ASP A 201 -9.86 -10.80 7.95
N LYS A 202 -10.31 -9.82 8.74
CA LYS A 202 -10.01 -8.40 8.53
C LYS A 202 -8.65 -8.07 9.11
N VAL A 203 -7.81 -7.39 8.33
CA VAL A 203 -6.40 -7.16 8.68
C VAL A 203 -5.92 -5.75 8.34
N VAL A 204 -4.86 -5.34 9.03
CA VAL A 204 -4.00 -4.20 8.70
C VAL A 204 -2.61 -4.75 8.43
N ALA A 205 -1.93 -4.28 7.39
CA ALA A 205 -0.59 -4.74 7.06
C ALA A 205 0.31 -3.61 6.57
N MET A 206 1.62 -3.83 6.73
CA MET A 206 2.65 -3.04 6.06
C MET A 206 3.32 -3.92 5.00
N LEU A 207 3.16 -3.55 3.73
CA LEU A 207 3.79 -4.24 2.60
C LEU A 207 5.31 -3.96 2.58
N SER A 208 6.03 -4.72 1.76
CA SER A 208 7.46 -4.53 1.57
C SER A 208 7.76 -3.16 0.94
N GLN A 209 8.60 -2.36 1.59
CA GLN A 209 9.06 -1.07 1.07
C GLN A 209 9.80 -1.15 -0.27
N ILE A 210 10.35 -2.33 -0.59
CA ILE A 210 11.05 -2.57 -1.85
C ILE A 210 10.05 -2.92 -2.97
N ASN A 211 8.98 -3.64 -2.64
CA ASN A 211 8.07 -4.17 -3.64
C ASN A 211 6.82 -3.30 -3.83
N GLY A 212 6.45 -2.55 -2.80
CA GLY A 212 5.17 -1.86 -2.72
C GLY A 212 4.00 -2.82 -2.83
N GLY A 213 2.97 -2.45 -3.59
CA GLY A 213 1.78 -3.26 -3.85
C GLY A 213 0.46 -2.61 -3.41
N GLY A 214 0.51 -1.44 -2.76
CA GLY A 214 -0.66 -0.85 -2.13
C GLY A 214 -1.67 -0.27 -3.10
N LEU A 215 -1.24 0.42 -4.16
CA LEU A 215 -2.15 1.01 -5.16
C LEU A 215 -2.73 -0.03 -6.14
N ALA A 216 -3.49 -1.00 -5.61
CA ALA A 216 -4.13 -2.07 -6.36
C ALA A 216 -5.41 -2.55 -5.65
N GLU A 217 -6.19 -3.41 -6.29
CA GLU A 217 -7.35 -4.06 -5.64
C GLU A 217 -6.93 -5.20 -4.69
N PHE A 218 -5.79 -5.84 -4.94
CA PHE A 218 -5.27 -6.94 -4.13
C PHE A 218 -3.77 -6.79 -3.88
N ALA A 219 -3.31 -7.26 -2.72
CA ALA A 219 -1.89 -7.27 -2.39
C ALA A 219 -1.51 -8.50 -1.56
N VAL A 220 -0.21 -8.83 -1.59
CA VAL A 220 0.38 -9.84 -0.71
C VAL A 220 1.19 -9.18 0.39
N ALA A 221 1.03 -9.65 1.63
CA ALA A 221 1.74 -9.15 2.79
C ALA A 221 2.35 -10.32 3.56
N LYS A 222 3.53 -10.11 4.16
CA LYS A 222 4.11 -11.09 5.07
C LYS A 222 3.23 -11.25 6.30
N GLU A 223 3.07 -12.49 6.77
CA GLU A 223 2.35 -12.78 8.02
C GLU A 223 2.93 -11.98 9.19
N SER A 224 4.26 -11.85 9.26
CA SER A 224 4.98 -11.13 10.33
C SER A 224 4.74 -9.61 10.38
N LEU A 225 4.14 -9.03 9.35
CA LEU A 225 3.78 -7.61 9.25
C LEU A 225 2.27 -7.41 8.98
N THR A 226 1.47 -8.45 9.23
CA THR A 226 0.02 -8.42 9.16
C THR A 226 -0.55 -8.59 10.56
N VAL A 227 -1.55 -7.80 10.92
CA VAL A 227 -2.23 -7.87 12.23
C VAL A 227 -3.74 -7.87 12.05
N ALA A 228 -4.46 -8.47 12.99
CA ALA A 228 -5.91 -8.48 12.96
C ALA A 228 -6.47 -7.04 13.12
N ARG A 229 -7.43 -6.68 12.27
CA ARG A 229 -8.18 -5.43 12.37
C ARG A 229 -9.46 -5.68 13.15
N PRO A 230 -9.60 -5.13 14.37
CA PRO A 230 -10.81 -5.29 15.15
C PRO A 230 -11.97 -4.49 14.52
N PRO A 231 -13.24 -4.88 14.74
CA PRO A 231 -14.39 -4.23 14.12
C PRO A 231 -14.58 -2.76 14.51
N GLU A 232 -14.02 -2.33 15.63
CA GLU A 232 -14.02 -0.93 16.09
C GLU A 232 -13.10 -0.03 15.25
N VAL A 233 -12.18 -0.61 14.47
CA VAL A 233 -11.22 0.11 13.63
C VAL A 233 -11.62 -0.05 12.17
N SER A 234 -12.00 1.06 11.54
CA SER A 234 -12.34 1.04 10.11
C SER A 234 -11.13 0.71 9.24
N ALA A 235 -11.36 0.27 8.00
CA ALA A 235 -10.28 0.01 7.04
C ALA A 235 -9.40 1.24 6.83
N ALA A 236 -10.01 2.41 6.65
CA ALA A 236 -9.30 3.67 6.42
C ALA A 236 -8.43 4.07 7.62
N GLU A 237 -8.95 3.95 8.84
CA GLU A 237 -8.18 4.25 10.04
C GLU A 237 -7.02 3.26 10.21
N GLY A 238 -7.28 1.96 10.01
CA GLY A 238 -6.28 0.90 10.06
C GLY A 238 -5.18 1.07 9.03
N ALA A 239 -5.52 1.34 7.76
CA ALA A 239 -4.54 1.64 6.71
C ALA A 239 -3.76 2.92 7.02
N GLY A 240 -4.31 3.87 7.77
CA GLY A 240 -3.60 5.09 8.14
C GLY A 240 -2.46 4.91 9.13
N ILE A 241 -2.30 3.74 9.77
CA ILE A 241 -1.38 3.56 10.90
C ILE A 241 0.04 3.03 10.58
N PRO A 242 0.28 2.12 9.62
CA PRO A 242 1.51 1.32 9.67
C PRO A 242 2.81 2.13 9.64
N ILE A 243 3.20 2.79 8.53
CA ILE A 243 4.43 3.60 8.51
C ILE A 243 4.35 4.71 9.55
N ALA A 244 3.28 5.50 9.55
CA ALA A 244 3.24 6.76 10.27
C ALA A 244 3.18 6.56 11.80
N GLY A 245 2.33 5.65 12.26
CA GLY A 245 2.18 5.26 13.66
C GLY A 245 3.39 4.51 14.18
N LEU A 246 3.94 3.54 13.43
CA LEU A 246 5.15 2.83 13.84
C LEU A 246 6.36 3.76 13.95
N THR A 247 6.48 4.74 13.06
CA THR A 247 7.55 5.75 13.12
C THR A 247 7.42 6.61 14.36
N ALA A 248 6.21 7.11 14.65
CA ALA A 248 5.94 7.86 15.88
C ALA A 248 6.26 7.04 17.14
N HIS A 249 5.79 5.78 17.17
CA HIS A 249 6.03 4.84 18.26
C HIS A 249 7.52 4.57 18.49
N GLN A 250 8.28 4.28 17.44
CA GLN A 250 9.72 4.00 17.53
C GLN A 250 10.50 5.26 17.94
N ALA A 251 10.12 6.43 17.43
CA ALA A 251 10.77 7.69 17.79
C ALA A 251 10.60 8.00 19.29
N LEU A 252 9.39 7.79 19.83
CA LEU A 252 9.10 8.02 21.24
C LEU A 252 9.73 6.95 22.15
N THR A 253 9.54 5.68 21.85
CA THR A 253 9.93 4.61 22.78
C THR A 253 11.42 4.24 22.68
N GLU A 254 11.95 4.05 21.47
CA GLU A 254 13.32 3.58 21.28
C GLU A 254 14.33 4.74 21.28
N ALA A 255 14.02 5.85 20.58
CA ALA A 255 14.98 6.95 20.42
C ALA A 255 14.93 7.97 21.57
N ALA A 256 13.72 8.38 21.97
CA ALA A 256 13.51 9.29 23.10
C ALA A 256 13.48 8.58 24.46
N GLY A 257 13.18 7.27 24.51
CA GLY A 257 13.14 6.50 25.76
C GLY A 257 11.86 6.72 26.58
N ILE A 258 10.78 7.17 25.95
CA ILE A 258 9.50 7.45 26.62
C ILE A 258 8.77 6.15 26.92
N LYS A 259 8.33 6.01 28.17
CA LYS A 259 7.45 4.91 28.59
C LYS A 259 5.99 5.33 28.42
N LEU A 260 5.30 4.69 27.47
CA LEU A 260 3.90 5.00 27.11
C LEU A 260 2.88 4.53 28.16
N ASP A 261 3.31 3.84 29.20
CA ASP A 261 2.47 3.44 30.34
C ASP A 261 2.37 4.54 31.42
N GLY A 262 3.07 5.66 31.24
CA GLY A 262 3.08 6.78 32.18
C GLY A 262 4.02 6.59 33.38
N SER A 263 4.74 5.47 33.49
CA SER A 263 5.65 5.18 34.61
C SER A 263 7.00 5.89 34.53
N GLY A 264 7.27 6.60 33.43
CA GLY A 264 8.50 7.37 33.22
C GLY A 264 8.56 8.66 34.02
N GLU A 265 9.77 9.20 34.17
CA GLU A 265 9.96 10.58 34.62
C GLU A 265 9.31 11.57 33.65
N GLN A 266 8.95 12.74 34.15
CA GLN A 266 8.33 13.75 33.31
C GLN A 266 9.34 14.32 32.31
N THR A 267 9.05 14.22 31.02
CA THR A 267 9.91 14.72 29.94
C THR A 267 9.20 15.79 29.11
N ASN A 268 9.93 16.84 28.71
CA ASN A 268 9.40 17.85 27.81
C ASN A 268 9.74 17.47 26.35
N ILE A 269 8.72 17.34 25.51
CA ILE A 269 8.85 16.90 24.12
C ILE A 269 8.36 17.99 23.17
N LEU A 270 9.15 18.28 22.14
CA LEU A 270 8.69 19.07 21.00
C LEU A 270 8.31 18.15 19.83
N ILE A 271 7.17 18.40 19.19
CA ILE A 271 6.75 17.68 17.97
C ILE A 271 6.55 18.70 16.85
N THR A 272 7.44 18.68 15.85
CA THR A 272 7.31 19.61 14.71
C THR A 272 6.40 19.04 13.63
N ALA A 273 5.66 19.88 12.90
CA ALA A 273 4.67 19.44 11.90
C ALA A 273 3.65 18.44 12.48
N ALA A 274 3.17 18.75 13.69
CA ALA A 274 2.34 17.90 14.52
C ALA A 274 0.96 17.56 13.92
N SER A 275 0.50 18.32 12.92
CA SER A 275 -0.75 18.01 12.21
C SER A 275 -0.58 17.01 11.06
N GLY A 276 0.65 16.62 10.72
CA GLY A 276 0.92 15.72 9.60
C GLY A 276 0.78 14.23 9.95
N GLY A 277 1.15 13.36 9.00
CA GLY A 277 1.00 11.91 9.12
C GLY A 277 1.65 11.32 10.37
N VAL A 278 2.94 11.53 10.59
CA VAL A 278 3.63 11.02 11.81
C VAL A 278 3.33 11.90 13.03
N GLY A 279 3.30 13.22 12.84
CA GLY A 279 3.14 14.18 13.92
C GLY A 279 1.87 13.97 14.75
N HIS A 280 0.73 13.70 14.09
CA HIS A 280 -0.54 13.58 14.81
C HIS A 280 -0.61 12.31 15.68
N TYR A 281 0.06 11.23 15.28
CA TYR A 281 0.24 10.05 16.13
C TYR A 281 1.25 10.32 17.24
N ALA A 282 2.35 11.03 16.95
CA ALA A 282 3.37 11.34 17.94
C ALA A 282 2.80 12.16 19.10
N VAL A 283 1.91 13.14 18.85
CA VAL A 283 1.23 13.90 19.91
C VAL A 283 0.43 12.96 20.81
N GLN A 284 -0.45 12.16 20.22
CA GLN A 284 -1.33 11.26 20.97
C GLN A 284 -0.54 10.24 21.79
N LEU A 285 0.46 9.58 21.17
CA LEU A 285 1.31 8.60 21.84
C LEU A 285 2.13 9.24 22.95
N ALA A 286 2.72 10.42 22.73
CA ALA A 286 3.49 11.12 23.77
C ALA A 286 2.62 11.37 25.01
N LYS A 287 1.34 11.73 24.83
CA LYS A 287 0.39 11.97 25.93
C LYS A 287 -0.05 10.72 26.69
N LEU A 288 0.18 9.52 26.17
CA LEU A 288 0.04 8.29 26.97
C LEU A 288 1.18 8.15 28.00
N GLY A 289 2.35 8.71 27.69
CA GLY A 289 3.44 8.83 28.65
C GLY A 289 3.29 10.04 29.58
N ASN A 290 4.15 10.11 30.59
CA ASN A 290 4.25 11.26 31.47
C ASN A 290 5.01 12.40 30.78
N THR A 291 4.42 13.01 29.75
CA THR A 291 5.11 14.02 28.93
C THR A 291 4.36 15.36 28.87
N HIS A 292 5.15 16.42 28.76
CA HIS A 292 4.68 17.74 28.39
C HIS A 292 4.99 17.98 26.91
N VAL A 293 3.96 18.13 26.09
CA VAL A 293 4.05 18.19 24.63
C VAL A 293 3.88 19.62 24.14
N THR A 294 4.96 20.18 23.60
CA THR A 294 4.91 21.36 22.75
C THR A 294 4.85 20.91 21.29
N ALA A 295 3.96 21.47 20.50
CA ALA A 295 3.75 21.08 19.12
C ALA A 295 3.80 22.28 18.17
N THR A 296 4.34 22.10 16.97
CA THR A 296 4.25 23.12 15.91
C THR A 296 3.40 22.64 14.74
N CYS A 297 2.54 23.52 14.24
CA CYS A 297 1.74 23.32 13.04
C CYS A 297 1.40 24.68 12.42
N GLY A 298 0.75 24.71 11.24
CA GLY A 298 0.23 25.97 10.71
C GLY A 298 -1.02 26.42 11.48
N ALA A 299 -1.33 27.73 11.47
CA ALA A 299 -2.46 28.34 12.18
C ALA A 299 -3.76 27.52 12.11
N ARG A 300 -4.12 27.08 10.90
CA ARG A 300 -5.38 26.34 10.63
C ARG A 300 -5.53 25.03 11.42
N ASN A 301 -4.43 24.45 11.90
CA ASN A 301 -4.41 23.14 12.55
C ASN A 301 -4.21 23.22 14.08
N ILE A 302 -4.16 24.42 14.66
CA ILE A 302 -3.88 24.60 16.09
C ILE A 302 -4.92 23.88 16.96
N GLU A 303 -6.20 24.10 16.70
CA GLU A 303 -7.28 23.51 17.51
C GLU A 303 -7.34 21.99 17.36
N LEU A 304 -7.03 21.47 16.17
CA LEU A 304 -6.88 20.03 15.97
C LEU A 304 -5.75 19.49 16.85
N VAL A 305 -4.55 20.07 16.78
CA VAL A 305 -3.38 19.58 17.51
C VAL A 305 -3.59 19.67 19.04
N LYS A 306 -4.27 20.72 19.53
CA LYS A 306 -4.73 20.79 20.93
C LYS A 306 -5.69 19.64 21.26
N SER A 307 -6.66 19.35 20.39
CA SER A 307 -7.61 18.24 20.59
C SER A 307 -6.96 16.84 20.57
N LEU A 308 -5.74 16.73 20.05
CA LEU A 308 -4.92 15.51 20.11
C LEU A 308 -4.15 15.37 21.43
N GLY A 309 -4.15 16.42 22.26
CA GLY A 309 -3.59 16.42 23.62
C GLY A 309 -2.32 17.24 23.80
N ALA A 310 -1.88 18.01 22.80
CA ALA A 310 -0.73 18.90 22.98
C ALA A 310 -1.00 19.96 24.07
N ASP A 311 -0.04 20.16 24.97
CA ASP A 311 -0.15 21.13 26.07
C ASP A 311 0.13 22.56 25.57
N GLU A 312 1.09 22.70 24.65
CA GLU A 312 1.43 23.95 23.97
C GLU A 312 1.36 23.72 22.45
N VAL A 313 0.73 24.64 21.72
CA VAL A 313 0.72 24.62 20.25
C VAL A 313 1.16 25.97 19.71
N VAL A 314 2.18 25.96 18.87
CA VAL A 314 2.81 27.17 18.31
C VAL A 314 2.71 27.15 16.80
N ASP A 315 2.22 28.25 16.23
CA ASP A 315 2.23 28.43 14.78
C ASP A 315 3.65 28.64 14.28
N TYR A 316 4.14 27.75 13.41
CA TYR A 316 5.51 27.83 12.89
C TYR A 316 5.79 29.10 12.06
N THR A 317 4.76 29.82 11.60
CA THR A 317 4.91 31.08 10.86
C THR A 317 5.17 32.28 11.77
N THR A 318 4.96 32.14 13.08
CA THR A 318 5.25 33.19 14.08
C THR A 318 6.72 33.20 14.48
N PRO A 319 7.26 34.30 15.04
CA PRO A 319 8.64 34.34 15.51
C PRO A 319 9.01 33.26 16.52
N ASP A 320 8.11 32.96 17.47
CA ASP A 320 8.32 31.91 18.47
C ASP A 320 8.28 30.52 17.82
N GLY A 321 7.38 30.28 16.87
CA GLY A 321 7.31 29.01 16.14
C GLY A 321 8.51 28.78 15.22
N ALA A 322 8.98 29.82 14.53
CA ALA A 322 10.17 29.76 13.68
C ALA A 322 11.46 29.47 14.48
N THR A 323 11.48 29.88 15.75
CA THR A 323 12.59 29.62 16.68
C THR A 323 12.34 28.43 17.61
N LEU A 324 11.24 27.69 17.40
CA LEU A 324 10.83 26.53 18.20
C LEU A 324 10.74 26.80 19.71
N LYS A 325 10.44 28.05 20.09
CA LYS A 325 10.44 28.47 21.48
C LYS A 325 9.13 28.04 22.16
N SER A 326 9.24 27.36 23.30
CA SER A 326 8.10 27.04 24.15
C SER A 326 7.53 28.33 24.75
N PRO A 327 6.20 28.55 24.69
CA PRO A 327 5.54 29.67 25.38
C PRO A 327 5.82 29.72 26.88
N CYS A 328 6.03 28.57 27.53
CA CYS A 328 6.38 28.49 28.95
C CYS A 328 7.90 28.50 29.21
N GLY A 329 8.73 28.68 28.18
CA GLY A 329 10.19 28.73 28.31
C GLY A 329 10.83 27.37 28.58
N ARG A 330 10.11 26.26 28.37
CA ARG A 330 10.62 24.90 28.59
C ARG A 330 11.76 24.57 27.61
N LYS A 331 12.72 23.79 28.09
CA LYS A 331 13.72 23.13 27.24
C LYS A 331 13.26 21.72 26.93
N TYR A 332 13.59 21.22 25.74
CA TYR A 332 13.14 19.91 25.28
C TYR A 332 14.19 18.84 25.52
N ASP A 333 13.76 17.74 26.12
CA ASP A 333 14.56 16.54 26.33
C ASP A 333 14.58 15.69 25.06
N ALA A 334 13.49 15.73 24.29
CA ALA A 334 13.40 15.11 22.98
C ALA A 334 12.61 16.00 22.01
N VAL A 335 12.99 15.95 20.74
CA VAL A 335 12.24 16.55 19.64
C VAL A 335 11.91 15.45 18.64
N ILE A 336 10.64 15.22 18.36
CA ILE A 336 10.20 14.36 17.27
C ILE A 336 10.05 15.25 16.02
N HIS A 337 11.12 15.29 15.22
CA HIS A 337 11.23 16.21 14.09
C HIS A 337 10.61 15.62 12.82
N CYS A 338 9.35 15.98 12.56
CA CYS A 338 8.62 15.60 11.35
C CYS A 338 8.62 16.66 10.22
N ALA A 339 9.10 17.87 10.53
CA ALA A 339 9.21 18.95 9.53
C ALA A 339 10.51 18.79 8.71
N THR A 340 10.69 19.64 7.70
CA THR A 340 11.91 19.66 6.89
C THR A 340 12.53 21.06 6.88
N GLY A 341 13.85 21.14 6.69
CA GLY A 341 14.53 22.42 6.46
C GLY A 341 14.79 23.27 7.71
N ILE A 342 14.71 22.68 8.90
CA ILE A 342 15.07 23.37 10.15
C ILE A 342 16.53 23.06 10.49
N PRO A 343 17.42 24.06 10.59
CA PRO A 343 18.83 23.83 10.92
C PRO A 343 19.03 23.49 12.39
N TRP A 344 20.14 22.80 12.70
CA TRP A 344 20.53 22.45 14.07
C TRP A 344 20.57 23.66 15.02
N SER A 345 21.01 24.82 14.52
CA SER A 345 21.09 26.08 15.27
C SER A 345 19.74 26.57 15.80
N THR A 346 18.62 26.14 15.22
CA THR A 346 17.28 26.43 15.74
C THR A 346 16.91 25.50 16.89
N PHE A 347 17.33 24.23 16.85
CA PHE A 347 17.04 23.27 17.92
C PHE A 347 17.93 23.49 19.15
N GLU A 348 19.24 23.62 18.93
CA GLU A 348 20.25 23.57 19.99
C GLU A 348 19.96 24.51 21.18
N PRO A 349 19.57 25.78 20.99
CA PRO A 349 19.27 26.67 22.11
C PRO A 349 18.06 26.22 22.92
N ASN A 350 17.13 25.45 22.34
CA ASN A 350 15.89 25.01 22.96
C ASN A 350 15.98 23.61 23.59
N LEU A 351 17.06 22.87 23.35
CA LEU A 351 17.29 21.56 23.96
C LEU A 351 17.74 21.68 25.42
N SER A 352 17.35 20.70 26.24
CA SER A 352 17.94 20.48 27.57
C SER A 352 19.40 20.04 27.44
N GLU A 353 20.12 19.91 28.57
CA GLU A 353 21.55 19.59 28.56
C GLU A 353 21.87 18.34 27.73
N TYR A 354 21.01 17.32 27.78
CA TYR A 354 21.15 16.06 27.06
C TYR A 354 20.09 15.84 25.98
N GLY A 355 19.49 16.94 25.49
CA GLY A 355 18.36 16.88 24.58
C GLY A 355 18.69 16.23 23.22
N LYS A 356 17.72 15.50 22.67
CA LYS A 356 17.85 14.78 21.39
C LYS A 356 16.88 15.33 20.35
N VAL A 357 17.34 15.56 19.13
CA VAL A 357 16.50 15.80 17.96
C VAL A 357 16.40 14.51 17.17
N ILE A 358 15.23 13.90 17.13
CA ILE A 358 14.97 12.65 16.43
C ILE A 358 14.39 12.98 15.06
N ASP A 359 15.21 12.87 14.03
CA ASP A 359 14.83 13.19 12.66
C ASP A 359 14.23 11.95 12.00
N ILE A 360 12.95 12.06 11.61
CA ILE A 360 12.21 10.94 11.01
C ILE A 360 12.37 10.84 9.48
N THR A 361 12.92 11.88 8.86
CA THR A 361 13.15 11.95 7.41
C THR A 361 14.57 12.40 7.14
N PRO A 362 15.58 11.71 7.72
CA PRO A 362 16.95 12.18 7.65
C PRO A 362 17.43 12.19 6.20
N PRO A 363 18.07 13.27 5.72
CA PRO A 363 18.85 13.17 4.50
C PRO A 363 19.95 12.13 4.71
N ILE A 364 20.38 11.45 3.64
CA ILE A 364 21.45 10.44 3.72
C ILE A 364 22.72 11.02 4.37
N THR A 365 22.98 12.31 4.16
CA THR A 365 24.07 13.05 4.80
C THR A 365 23.95 13.09 6.33
N ALA A 366 22.75 13.26 6.89
CA ALA A 366 22.52 13.28 8.33
C ALA A 366 22.82 11.92 8.98
N MET A 367 22.59 10.82 8.26
CA MET A 367 22.96 9.48 8.73
C MET A 367 24.47 9.35 8.91
N PHE A 368 25.27 9.75 7.91
CA PHE A 368 26.73 9.72 8.02
C PHE A 368 27.26 10.67 9.11
N SER A 369 26.74 11.91 9.17
CA SER A 369 27.13 12.88 10.18
C SER A 369 26.82 12.39 11.61
N TYR A 370 25.73 11.66 11.82
CA TYR A 370 25.40 11.08 13.12
C TYR A 370 26.46 10.07 13.60
N TYR A 371 26.86 9.12 12.76
CA TYR A 371 27.85 8.12 13.15
C TYR A 371 29.22 8.74 13.44
N LEU A 372 29.61 9.75 12.66
CA LEU A 372 30.85 10.50 12.91
C LEU A 372 30.77 11.31 14.22
N ASN A 373 29.65 11.98 14.49
CA ASN A 373 29.51 12.79 15.71
C ASN A 373 29.31 11.95 16.97
N LYS A 374 28.91 10.68 16.88
CA LYS A 374 28.76 9.81 18.05
C LYS A 374 30.08 9.56 18.79
N VAL A 375 31.21 9.58 18.08
CA VAL A 375 32.53 9.31 18.68
C VAL A 375 33.00 10.43 19.61
N THR A 376 32.42 11.63 19.51
CA THR A 376 32.77 12.78 20.35
C THR A 376 31.91 12.91 21.61
N PHE A 377 31.01 11.94 21.86
CA PHE A 377 30.09 11.90 23.00
C PHE A 377 29.37 13.24 23.27
N PRO A 378 28.70 13.84 22.27
CA PRO A 378 28.07 15.14 22.45
C PRO A 378 26.89 15.00 23.42
N LYS A 379 26.74 16.00 24.31
CA LYS A 379 25.62 16.04 25.26
C LYS A 379 24.28 16.12 24.53
N LYS A 380 24.16 17.02 23.56
CA LYS A 380 22.99 17.16 22.67
C LYS A 380 23.20 16.39 21.37
N GLN A 381 22.16 15.74 20.85
CA GLN A 381 22.32 14.80 19.74
C GLN A 381 21.26 14.99 18.65
N LEU A 382 21.65 14.80 17.39
CA LEU A 382 20.74 14.58 16.27
C LEU A 382 20.70 13.08 15.97
N VAL A 383 19.55 12.44 16.14
CA VAL A 383 19.35 10.99 16.01
C VAL A 383 18.49 10.72 14.78
N PRO A 384 19.06 10.26 13.65
CA PRO A 384 18.29 9.84 12.50
C PRO A 384 17.56 8.53 12.82
N ILE A 385 16.28 8.43 12.47
CA ILE A 385 15.53 7.18 12.60
C ILE A 385 15.47 6.45 11.26
N HIS A 386 15.61 5.13 11.32
CA HIS A 386 15.22 4.23 10.24
C HIS A 386 14.15 3.31 10.81
N LEU A 387 12.97 3.27 10.17
CA LEU A 387 11.84 2.48 10.64
C LEU A 387 12.19 0.99 10.61
N LYS A 388 12.09 0.32 11.76
CA LYS A 388 12.20 -1.12 11.92
C LYS A 388 10.83 -1.66 12.25
N ALA A 389 10.03 -1.92 11.22
CA ALA A 389 8.68 -2.41 11.40
C ALA A 389 8.67 -3.80 12.03
N LYS A 390 7.79 -3.99 13.02
CA LYS A 390 7.53 -5.26 13.71
C LYS A 390 6.02 -5.41 13.87
N GLY A 391 5.49 -6.60 13.56
CA GLY A 391 4.06 -6.89 13.73
C GLY A 391 3.55 -6.64 15.15
N GLU A 392 4.36 -6.92 16.17
CA GLU A 392 4.03 -6.68 17.58
C GLU A 392 3.74 -5.20 17.89
N ASN A 393 4.54 -4.29 17.33
CA ASN A 393 4.33 -2.85 17.49
C ASN A 393 3.08 -2.39 16.73
N LEU A 394 2.81 -2.98 15.56
CA LEU A 394 1.63 -2.65 14.76
C LEU A 394 0.35 -3.11 15.48
N ASP A 395 0.37 -4.33 16.05
CA ASP A 395 -0.71 -4.89 16.84
C ASP A 395 -0.96 -4.06 18.11
N TYR A 396 0.10 -3.62 18.81
CA TYR A 396 -0.02 -2.71 19.94
C TYR A 396 -0.74 -1.40 19.56
N LEU A 397 -0.37 -0.80 18.43
CA LEU A 397 -1.00 0.42 17.95
C LEU A 397 -2.48 0.22 17.56
N VAL A 398 -2.81 -0.87 16.86
CA VAL A 398 -4.20 -1.23 16.53
C VAL A 398 -5.02 -1.49 17.80
N LYS A 399 -4.43 -2.09 18.84
CA LYS A 399 -5.08 -2.26 20.15
C LYS A 399 -5.35 -0.93 20.85
N LEU A 400 -4.45 0.06 20.73
CA LEU A 400 -4.71 1.41 21.24
C LEU A 400 -5.88 2.08 20.50
N MET A 401 -6.00 1.86 19.19
CA MET A 401 -7.14 2.35 18.41
C MET A 401 -8.45 1.74 18.85
N LYS A 402 -8.47 0.41 19.04
CA LYS A 402 -9.63 -0.29 19.59
C LYS A 402 -10.08 0.29 20.94
N GLN A 403 -9.13 0.70 21.78
CA GLN A 403 -9.40 1.30 23.08
C GLN A 403 -9.80 2.77 23.01
N GLY A 404 -9.81 3.40 21.82
CA GLY A 404 -10.04 4.83 21.64
C GLY A 404 -8.91 5.72 22.16
N LYS A 405 -7.75 5.15 22.50
CA LYS A 405 -6.56 5.88 23.00
C LYS A 405 -5.69 6.46 21.89
N LEU A 406 -5.92 6.01 20.65
CA LEU A 406 -5.23 6.46 19.46
C LEU A 406 -6.26 6.56 18.33
N LYS A 407 -6.32 7.69 17.64
CA LYS A 407 -7.18 7.86 16.47
C LYS A 407 -6.38 8.30 15.26
N THR A 408 -6.76 7.77 14.10
CA THR A 408 -6.25 8.22 12.82
C THR A 408 -7.00 9.49 12.42
N VAL A 409 -6.29 10.59 12.20
CA VAL A 409 -6.88 11.77 11.54
C VAL A 409 -6.82 11.52 10.04
N ILE A 410 -7.97 11.43 9.39
CA ILE A 410 -8.06 11.26 7.93
C ILE A 410 -8.18 12.65 7.30
N ASP A 411 -7.23 13.00 6.45
CA ASP A 411 -7.21 14.25 5.69
C ASP A 411 -8.24 14.22 4.56
N SER A 412 -8.22 13.15 3.77
CA SER A 412 -9.08 12.95 2.62
C SER A 412 -9.12 11.47 2.21
N LYS A 413 -10.19 11.11 1.50
CA LYS A 413 -10.39 9.81 0.88
C LYS A 413 -10.55 10.00 -0.63
N HIS A 414 -9.89 9.16 -1.40
CA HIS A 414 -9.93 9.15 -2.86
C HIS A 414 -10.18 7.73 -3.34
N LEU A 415 -10.76 7.57 -4.52
CA LEU A 415 -10.87 6.25 -5.15
C LEU A 415 -9.56 5.90 -5.85
N LEU A 416 -9.27 4.61 -6.00
CA LEU A 416 -8.11 4.17 -6.77
C LEU A 416 -8.17 4.66 -8.23
N SER A 417 -9.38 4.88 -8.77
CA SER A 417 -9.61 5.44 -10.11
C SER A 417 -9.25 6.92 -10.26
N ASN A 418 -8.98 7.65 -9.18
CA ASN A 418 -8.53 9.06 -9.19
C ASN A 418 -7.34 9.28 -8.24
N VAL A 419 -6.47 8.28 -8.13
CA VAL A 419 -5.33 8.29 -7.20
C VAL A 419 -4.32 9.41 -7.46
N GLU A 420 -4.32 9.99 -8.67
CA GLU A 420 -3.50 11.15 -9.04
C GLU A 420 -3.78 12.34 -8.13
N ASP A 421 -5.04 12.56 -7.73
CA ASP A 421 -5.42 13.65 -6.81
C ASP A 421 -4.85 13.39 -5.41
N ALA A 422 -4.94 12.15 -4.93
CA ALA A 422 -4.35 11.73 -3.66
C ALA A 422 -2.82 11.88 -3.68
N TRP A 423 -2.19 11.50 -4.79
CA TRP A 423 -0.75 11.60 -5.00
C TRP A 423 -0.27 13.04 -5.06
N ALA A 424 -0.97 13.90 -5.81
CA ALA A 424 -0.72 15.34 -5.88
C ALA A 424 -0.81 15.97 -4.48
N LYS A 425 -1.87 15.66 -3.74
CA LYS A 425 -2.04 16.15 -2.37
C LYS A 425 -0.92 15.67 -1.43
N SER A 426 -0.44 14.44 -1.61
CA SER A 426 0.69 13.92 -0.84
C SER A 426 2.01 14.63 -1.17
N ILE A 427 2.21 15.05 -2.42
CA ILE A 427 3.38 15.81 -2.86
C ILE A 427 3.33 17.24 -2.32
N ASP A 428 2.15 17.86 -2.30
CA ASP A 428 1.96 19.23 -1.79
C ASP A 428 2.36 19.35 -0.31
N GLY A 429 2.32 18.26 0.45
CA GLY A 429 2.84 18.22 1.83
C GLY A 429 1.98 18.94 2.87
N HIS A 430 0.74 19.31 2.51
CA HIS A 430 -0.19 20.06 3.37
C HIS A 430 -1.33 19.19 3.93
N ALA A 431 -1.20 17.87 3.91
CA ALA A 431 -2.20 16.97 4.47
C ALA A 431 -2.30 17.11 5.99
N THR A 432 -3.54 17.08 6.50
CA THR A 432 -3.82 17.08 7.94
C THR A 432 -4.17 15.66 8.39
N GLY A 433 -3.18 14.95 8.90
CA GLY A 433 -3.26 13.51 9.17
C GLY A 433 -2.84 12.67 7.96
N LYS A 434 -3.67 11.71 7.56
CA LYS A 434 -3.37 10.70 6.52
C LYS A 434 -4.30 10.81 5.33
N ILE A 435 -3.73 10.70 4.13
CA ILE A 435 -4.47 10.58 2.87
C ILE A 435 -4.76 9.10 2.66
N ILE A 436 -6.01 8.78 2.33
CA ILE A 436 -6.50 7.42 2.12
C ILE A 436 -6.96 7.27 0.67
N VAL A 437 -6.65 6.11 0.08
CA VAL A 437 -7.14 5.64 -1.21
C VAL A 437 -7.98 4.38 -0.96
N GLU A 438 -9.19 4.34 -1.48
CA GLU A 438 -10.11 3.21 -1.39
C GLU A 438 -10.21 2.55 -2.79
N PRO A 439 -9.95 1.23 -2.91
CA PRO A 439 -9.94 0.51 -4.17
C PRO A 439 -11.30 0.37 -4.84
#